data_AF-A0A7S2JRU7-F1
#
_entry.id   AF-A0A7S2JRU7-F1
#
_cell.length_a   1.000
_cell.length_b   1.000
_cell.length_c   1.000
_cell.angle_alpha   90.00
_cell.angle_beta   90.00
_cell.angle_gamma   90.00
#
_symmetry.space_group_name_H-M   'P 1'
#
loop_
_entity.id
_entity.type
_entity.pdbx_description
1 polymer ?
#
loop_
_entity_poly.entity_id
_entity_poly.type
_entity_poly.pdbx_seq_one_letter_code
_entity_poly.pdbx_strand_id
1 'polypeptide(L)'
;SEASFAERLVAFAAVEGIFFSGSFCAIFWLKKRGLMPGLTFSNELISRDEGLHCSFACQLYSKLVNKLSEERIHTIIRDAVEVEKSFICDALPVSLIGMNASLMSQYIEFVADRMLKDLGYRPLFGSKNPFDWMDMISLE
;
A
#
# COMPACT_ATOMS: atom_id res chain seq x y z
N SER A 1 -23.29 -0.23 -11.37
CA SER A 1 -22.21 0.72 -11.03
C SER A 1 -21.92 1.55 -12.27
N GLU A 2 -22.01 2.88 -12.16
CA GLU A 2 -21.75 3.82 -13.27
C GLU A 2 -20.27 4.26 -13.35
N ALA A 3 -19.38 3.69 -12.54
CA ALA A 3 -17.97 4.08 -12.49
C ALA A 3 -17.22 3.73 -13.78
N SER A 4 -16.39 4.67 -14.24
CA SER A 4 -15.56 4.51 -15.43
C SER A 4 -14.54 3.37 -15.26
N PHE A 5 -13.95 2.93 -16.38
CA PHE A 5 -12.86 1.95 -16.31
C PHE A 5 -11.65 2.50 -15.55
N ALA A 6 -11.32 3.77 -15.75
CA ALA A 6 -10.21 4.45 -15.07
C ALA A 6 -10.40 4.46 -13.54
N GLU A 7 -11.60 4.79 -13.05
CA GLU A 7 -11.91 4.74 -11.63
C GLU A 7 -11.77 3.34 -11.04
N ARG A 8 -12.30 2.33 -11.74
CA ARG A 8 -12.19 0.94 -11.29
C ARG A 8 -10.76 0.44 -11.29
N LEU A 9 -9.95 0.84 -12.27
CA LEU A 9 -8.55 0.45 -12.35
C LEU A 9 -7.72 1.07 -11.23
N VAL A 10 -7.94 2.35 -10.88
CA VAL A 10 -7.29 2.98 -9.74
C VAL A 10 -7.76 2.34 -8.43
N ALA A 11 -9.06 2.10 -8.27
CA ALA A 11 -9.59 1.44 -7.08
C ALA A 11 -9.00 0.03 -6.93
N PHE A 12 -8.88 -0.73 -8.02
CA PHE A 12 -8.21 -2.04 -8.03
C PHE A 12 -6.75 -1.91 -7.60
N ALA A 13 -6.00 -0.99 -8.18
CA ALA A 13 -4.60 -0.77 -7.80
C ALA A 13 -4.46 -0.37 -6.31
N ALA A 14 -5.44 0.34 -5.74
CA ALA A 14 -5.45 0.68 -4.32
C ALA A 14 -5.74 -0.54 -3.44
N VAL A 15 -6.54 -1.49 -3.92
CA VAL A 15 -6.75 -2.78 -3.24
C VAL A 15 -5.48 -3.62 -3.22
N GLU A 16 -4.75 -3.70 -4.33
CA GLU A 16 -3.52 -4.50 -4.41
C GLU A 16 -2.33 -3.81 -3.69
N GLY A 17 -2.28 -2.47 -3.71
CA GLY A 17 -1.11 -1.69 -3.29
C GLY A 17 -1.23 -0.98 -1.94
N ILE A 18 -2.43 -0.57 -1.52
CA ILE A 18 -2.65 0.17 -0.26
C ILE A 18 -3.35 -0.70 0.77
N PHE A 19 -4.47 -1.33 0.39
CA PHE A 19 -5.06 -2.35 1.26
C PHE A 19 -4.06 -3.47 1.47
N PHE A 20 -4.03 -4.02 2.68
CA PHE A 20 -3.07 -5.04 3.11
C PHE A 20 -1.61 -4.61 3.20
N SER A 21 -1.23 -3.40 2.76
CA SER A 21 0.15 -2.90 2.91
C SER A 21 0.60 -2.87 4.38
N GLY A 22 -0.30 -2.49 5.29
CA GLY A 22 -0.06 -2.54 6.74
C GLY A 22 0.12 -3.97 7.25
N SER A 23 -0.66 -4.92 6.70
CA SER A 23 -0.57 -6.34 7.05
C SER A 23 0.74 -6.98 6.59
N PHE A 24 1.17 -6.71 5.35
CA PHE A 24 2.47 -7.18 4.85
C PHE A 24 3.62 -6.65 5.70
N CYS A 25 3.58 -5.35 6.02
CA CYS A 25 4.57 -4.72 6.91
C CYS A 25 4.57 -5.37 8.30
N ALA A 26 3.39 -5.62 8.89
CA ALA A 26 3.24 -6.28 10.18
C ALA A 26 3.80 -7.72 10.19
N ILE A 27 3.66 -8.47 9.09
CA ILE A 27 4.24 -9.82 9.01
C ILE A 27 5.76 -9.75 8.79
N PHE A 28 6.26 -8.80 8.01
CA PHE A 28 7.70 -8.58 7.89
C PHE A 28 8.36 -8.14 9.20
N TRP A 29 7.62 -7.46 10.08
CA TRP A 29 8.08 -7.22 11.44
C TRP A 29 8.33 -8.52 12.22
N LEU A 30 7.52 -9.56 12.01
CA LEU A 30 7.78 -10.88 12.58
C LEU A 30 9.04 -11.52 11.97
N LYS A 31 9.28 -11.34 10.66
CA LYS A 31 10.52 -11.77 10.00
C LYS A 31 11.75 -11.13 10.65
N LYS A 32 11.70 -9.81 10.89
CA LYS A 32 12.79 -9.07 11.58
C LYS A 32 13.12 -9.65 12.95
N ARG A 33 12.13 -10.23 13.64
CA ARG A 33 12.27 -10.88 14.94
C ARG A 33 12.65 -12.36 14.86
N GLY A 34 12.83 -12.92 13.66
CA GLY A 34 13.15 -14.33 13.44
C GLY A 34 12.00 -15.29 13.75
N LEU A 35 10.75 -14.84 13.62
CA LEU A 35 9.56 -15.61 13.98
C LEU A 35 8.80 -16.10 12.74
N MET A 36 8.15 -17.26 12.87
CA MET A 36 7.18 -17.79 11.89
C MET A 36 7.73 -17.90 10.44
N PRO A 37 8.84 -18.63 10.21
CA PRO A 37 9.55 -18.62 8.93
C PRO A 37 8.70 -19.01 7.71
N GLY A 38 7.75 -19.95 7.88
CA GLY A 38 6.83 -20.33 6.80
C GLY A 38 5.82 -19.22 6.45
N LEU A 39 5.33 -18.49 7.45
CA LEU A 39 4.43 -17.36 7.25
C LEU A 39 5.18 -16.19 6.59
N THR A 40 6.38 -15.86 7.08
CA THR A 40 7.13 -14.72 6.55
C THR A 40 7.61 -14.99 5.12
N PHE A 41 8.01 -16.23 4.82
CA PHE A 41 8.39 -16.60 3.46
C PHE A 41 7.20 -16.56 2.49
N SER A 42 6.03 -17.07 2.89
CA SER A 42 4.84 -16.94 2.05
C SER A 42 4.41 -15.48 1.86
N ASN A 43 4.54 -14.64 2.89
CA ASN A 43 4.29 -13.20 2.82
C ASN A 43 5.22 -12.49 1.83
N GLU A 44 6.49 -12.89 1.72
CA GLU A 44 7.42 -12.38 0.71
C GLU A 44 6.92 -12.63 -0.71
N LEU A 45 6.53 -13.88 -0.98
CA LEU A 45 6.03 -14.26 -2.30
C LEU A 45 4.74 -13.52 -2.64
N ILE A 46 3.79 -13.46 -1.71
CA ILE A 46 2.50 -12.79 -1.92
C ILE A 46 2.72 -11.29 -2.11
N SER A 47 3.46 -10.63 -1.22
CA SER A 47 3.68 -9.18 -1.33
C SER A 47 4.44 -8.77 -2.59
N ARG A 48 5.35 -9.62 -3.09
CA ARG A 48 5.98 -9.44 -4.41
C ARG A 48 4.95 -9.52 -5.53
N ASP A 49 4.06 -10.51 -5.48
CA ASP A 49 3.06 -10.73 -6.52
C ASP A 49 2.02 -9.58 -6.52
N GLU A 50 1.56 -9.11 -5.37
CA GLU A 50 0.68 -7.93 -5.27
C GLU A 50 1.38 -6.64 -5.75
N GLY A 51 2.68 -6.51 -5.49
CA GLY A 51 3.50 -5.44 -6.05
C GLY A 51 3.51 -5.45 -7.59
N LEU A 52 3.55 -6.64 -8.19
CA LEU A 52 3.46 -6.81 -9.65
C LEU A 52 2.06 -6.46 -10.17
N HIS A 53 0.99 -6.90 -9.49
CA HIS A 53 -0.39 -6.58 -9.87
C HIS A 53 -0.67 -5.06 -9.82
N CYS A 54 -0.24 -4.40 -8.74
CA CYS A 54 -0.33 -2.96 -8.60
C CYS A 54 0.45 -2.23 -9.71
N SER A 55 1.69 -2.64 -9.97
CA SER A 55 2.52 -2.08 -11.04
C SER A 55 1.87 -2.24 -12.41
N PHE A 56 1.27 -3.40 -12.68
CA PHE A 56 0.54 -3.65 -13.91
C PHE A 56 -0.68 -2.72 -14.05
N ALA A 57 -1.45 -2.53 -12.98
CA ALA A 57 -2.59 -1.62 -13.00
C ALA A 57 -2.17 -0.16 -13.24
N CYS A 58 -1.11 0.31 -12.60
CA CYS A 58 -0.52 1.64 -12.84
C CYS A 58 -0.02 1.79 -14.29
N GLN A 59 0.65 0.76 -14.82
CA GLN A 59 1.13 0.77 -16.19
C GLN A 59 -0.03 0.79 -17.20
N LEU A 60 -1.08 0.01 -16.97
CA LEU A 60 -2.28 0.02 -17.80
C LEU A 60 -2.98 1.39 -17.75
N TYR A 61 -3.08 1.98 -16.56
CA TYR A 61 -3.63 3.33 -16.36
C TYR A 61 -2.86 4.39 -17.14
N SER A 62 -1.53 4.28 -17.19
CA SER A 62 -0.67 5.21 -17.94
C SER A 62 -1.02 5.30 -19.43
N LYS A 63 -1.57 4.20 -20.00
CA LYS A 63 -1.97 4.08 -21.41
C LYS A 63 -3.38 4.59 -21.70
N LEU A 64 -4.16 4.94 -20.67
CA LEU A 64 -5.49 5.50 -20.86
C LEU A 64 -5.41 6.92 -21.43
N VAL A 65 -6.27 7.20 -22.42
CA VAL A 65 -6.42 8.55 -22.99
C VAL A 65 -7.18 9.45 -22.02
N ASN A 66 -8.31 8.97 -21.50
CA ASN A 66 -9.14 9.70 -20.55
C ASN A 66 -8.76 9.30 -19.11
N LYS A 67 -7.83 10.04 -18.51
CA LYS A 67 -7.40 9.86 -17.12
C LYS A 67 -8.32 10.62 -16.17
N LEU A 68 -8.32 10.21 -14.90
CA LEU A 68 -9.04 10.89 -13.84
C LEU A 68 -8.40 12.24 -13.51
N SER A 69 -9.22 13.16 -13.00
CA SER A 69 -8.70 14.38 -12.41
C SER A 69 -7.89 14.07 -11.14
N GLU A 70 -6.99 14.96 -10.78
CA GLU A 70 -6.16 14.81 -9.59
C GLU A 70 -7.03 14.77 -8.32
N GLU A 71 -8.09 15.56 -8.26
CA GLU A 71 -9.04 15.57 -7.13
C GLU A 71 -9.72 14.21 -6.98
N ARG A 72 -10.12 13.58 -8.10
CA ARG A 72 -10.81 12.29 -8.06
C ARG A 72 -9.86 11.18 -7.62
N ILE A 73 -8.63 11.16 -8.13
CA ILE A 73 -7.65 10.13 -7.75
C ILE A 73 -7.23 10.28 -6.29
N HIS A 74 -6.99 11.53 -5.83
CA HIS A 74 -6.67 11.81 -4.43
C HIS A 74 -7.80 11.41 -3.49
N THR A 75 -9.06 11.55 -3.91
CA THR A 75 -10.21 11.08 -3.12
C THR A 75 -10.17 9.56 -2.94
N ILE A 76 -10.03 8.80 -4.03
CA ILE A 76 -9.98 7.33 -3.98
C ILE A 76 -8.83 6.84 -3.10
N ILE A 77 -7.64 7.43 -3.28
CA ILE A 77 -6.44 7.04 -2.53
C ILE A 77 -6.56 7.42 -1.05
N ARG A 78 -7.09 8.59 -0.73
CA ARG A 78 -7.31 9.02 0.66
C ARG A 78 -8.28 8.09 1.37
N ASP A 79 -9.41 7.77 0.74
CA ASP A 79 -10.40 6.88 1.32
C ASP A 79 -9.80 5.49 1.59
N ALA A 80 -8.99 4.96 0.66
CA ALA A 80 -8.29 3.69 0.87
C ALA A 80 -7.30 3.75 2.04
N VAL A 81 -6.53 4.83 2.16
CA VAL A 81 -5.57 5.02 3.26
C VAL A 81 -6.28 5.09 4.61
N GLU A 82 -7.39 5.81 4.72
CA GLU A 82 -8.12 5.94 5.97
C GLU A 82 -8.74 4.59 6.41
N VAL A 83 -9.23 3.79 5.46
CA VAL A 83 -9.73 2.44 5.75
C VAL A 83 -8.61 1.53 6.25
N GLU A 84 -7.47 1.48 5.57
CA GLU A 84 -6.33 0.64 5.98
C GLU A 84 -5.78 1.07 7.34
N LYS A 85 -5.67 2.39 7.61
CA LYS A 85 -5.28 2.90 8.92
C LYS A 85 -6.25 2.46 10.00
N SER A 86 -7.55 2.62 9.79
CA SER A 86 -8.56 2.20 10.76
C SER A 86 -8.48 0.70 11.04
N PHE A 87 -8.23 -0.11 10.01
CA PHE A 87 -8.04 -1.55 10.18
C PHE A 87 -6.81 -1.87 11.05
N ILE A 88 -5.63 -1.37 10.68
CA ILE A 88 -4.37 -1.85 11.24
C ILE A 88 -3.93 -1.11 12.52
N CYS A 89 -4.47 0.09 12.76
CA CYS A 89 -4.19 0.89 13.95
C CYS A 89 -5.28 0.74 15.03
N ASP A 90 -6.54 0.53 14.64
CA ASP A 90 -7.66 0.52 15.59
C ASP A 90 -8.33 -0.86 15.71
N ALA A 91 -8.75 -1.48 14.60
CA ALA A 91 -9.50 -2.74 14.64
C ALA A 91 -8.63 -3.96 15.01
N LEU A 92 -7.44 -4.04 14.40
CA LEU A 92 -6.40 -5.02 14.74
C LEU A 92 -5.08 -4.28 14.98
N PRO A 93 -4.92 -3.63 16.15
CA PRO A 93 -3.80 -2.74 16.41
C PRO A 93 -2.45 -3.44 16.31
N VAL A 94 -1.55 -2.93 15.47
CA VAL A 94 -0.16 -3.42 15.36
C VAL A 94 0.65 -3.27 16.65
N SER A 95 0.17 -2.51 17.62
CA SER A 95 0.72 -2.46 18.97
C SER A 95 0.67 -3.83 19.67
N LEU A 96 -0.27 -4.71 19.30
CA LEU A 96 -0.35 -6.09 19.81
C LEU A 96 0.89 -6.92 19.49
N ILE A 97 1.59 -6.63 18.39
CA ILE A 97 2.82 -7.30 17.98
C ILE A 97 4.08 -6.45 18.27
N GLY A 98 3.93 -5.34 18.98
CA GLY A 98 5.01 -4.47 19.42
C GLY A 98 5.46 -3.41 18.40
N MET A 99 4.61 -3.06 17.42
CA MET A 99 4.88 -1.95 16.50
C MET A 99 4.19 -0.65 16.96
N ASN A 100 4.68 0.49 16.47
CA ASN A 100 4.07 1.79 16.74
C ASN A 100 3.01 2.13 15.68
N ALA A 101 1.77 2.37 16.12
CA ALA A 101 0.64 2.68 15.24
C ALA A 101 0.84 3.98 14.43
N SER A 102 1.46 5.01 15.00
CA SER A 102 1.77 6.25 14.28
C SER A 102 2.79 6.02 13.16
N LEU A 103 3.80 5.19 13.40
CA LEU A 103 4.74 4.80 12.34
C LEU A 103 4.07 3.93 11.28
N MET A 104 3.15 3.03 11.66
CA MET A 104 2.37 2.26 10.69
C MET A 104 1.49 3.17 9.81
N SER A 105 0.81 4.15 10.42
CA SER A 105 0.04 5.16 9.70
C SER A 105 0.92 5.93 8.70
N GLN A 106 2.11 6.37 9.11
CA GLN A 106 3.07 7.05 8.23
C GLN A 106 3.55 6.13 7.08
N TYR A 107 3.73 4.83 7.34
CA TYR A 107 4.12 3.86 6.32
C TYR A 107 3.03 3.70 5.25
N ILE A 108 1.75 3.59 5.64
CA ILE A 108 0.63 3.50 4.69
C ILE A 108 0.56 4.76 3.81
N GLU A 109 0.75 5.94 4.39
CA GLU A 109 0.81 7.19 3.64
C GLU A 109 1.98 7.23 2.65
N PHE A 110 3.16 6.73 3.06
CA PHE A 110 4.32 6.61 2.17
C PHE A 110 4.04 5.68 0.98
N VAL A 111 3.37 4.54 1.22
CA VAL A 111 2.97 3.59 0.15
C VAL A 111 1.98 4.26 -0.81
N ALA A 112 0.98 4.96 -0.29
CA ALA A 112 0.01 5.70 -1.09
C ALA A 112 0.66 6.81 -1.94
N ASP A 113 1.62 7.55 -1.39
CA ASP A 113 2.36 8.57 -2.13
C ASP A 113 3.23 7.97 -3.24
N ARG A 114 3.82 6.79 -3.01
CA ARG A 114 4.55 6.06 -4.05
C ARG A 114 3.61 5.66 -5.18
N MET A 115 2.45 5.09 -4.85
CA MET A 115 1.44 4.70 -5.84
C MET A 115 0.92 5.89 -6.65
N LEU A 116 0.70 7.05 -6.00
CA LEU A 116 0.31 8.29 -6.69
C LEU A 116 1.37 8.74 -7.71
N LYS A 117 2.66 8.63 -7.36
CA LYS A 117 3.75 8.92 -8.30
C LYS A 117 3.75 7.95 -9.49
N ASP A 118 3.56 6.65 -9.24
CA ASP A 118 3.50 5.63 -10.29
C ASP A 118 2.31 5.86 -11.25
N LEU A 119 1.20 6.41 -10.75
CA LEU A 119 0.04 6.84 -11.53
C LEU A 119 0.25 8.19 -12.26
N GLY A 120 1.33 8.92 -11.96
CA GLY A 120 1.68 10.20 -12.57
C GLY A 120 1.09 11.42 -11.88
N TYR A 121 0.70 11.33 -10.60
CA TYR A 121 0.13 12.41 -9.80
C TYR A 121 1.06 12.87 -8.69
N ARG A 122 0.78 14.05 -8.12
CA ARG A 122 1.53 14.56 -6.99
C ARG A 122 1.21 13.76 -5.73
N PRO A 123 2.19 13.59 -4.82
CA PRO A 123 1.97 12.97 -3.53
C PRO A 123 0.93 13.77 -2.72
N LEU A 124 0.15 13.07 -1.90
CA LEU A 124 -0.90 13.62 -1.08
C LEU A 124 -0.41 13.92 0.34
N PHE A 125 0.46 13.08 0.90
CA PHE A 125 0.86 13.15 2.31
C PHE A 125 2.27 13.73 2.51
N GLY A 126 3.18 13.52 1.54
CA GLY A 126 4.59 13.88 1.66
C GLY A 126 5.35 12.99 2.66
N SER A 127 4.83 11.79 2.95
CA SER A 127 5.33 10.93 4.02
C SER A 127 6.58 10.15 3.58
N LYS A 128 7.51 9.95 4.51
CA LYS A 128 8.74 9.15 4.31
C LYS A 128 8.54 7.75 4.88
N ASN A 129 9.24 6.75 4.33
CA ASN A 129 9.26 5.40 4.90
C ASN A 129 9.83 5.43 6.33
N PRO A 130 9.06 5.04 7.36
CA PRO A 130 9.55 4.97 8.74
C PRO A 130 10.25 3.64 9.08
N PHE A 131 10.23 2.65 8.18
CA PHE A 131 10.75 1.30 8.41
C PHE A 131 11.88 0.98 7.42
N ASP A 132 13.12 1.24 7.84
CA ASP A 132 14.36 0.99 7.09
C ASP A 132 14.52 -0.47 6.62
N TRP A 133 14.05 -1.43 7.41
CA TRP A 133 14.08 -2.85 7.06
C TRP A 133 13.13 -3.23 5.92
N MET A 134 12.12 -2.41 5.61
CA MET A 134 11.26 -2.66 4.44
C MET A 134 12.00 -2.43 3.12
N ASP A 135 13.02 -1.58 3.10
CA ASP A 135 13.84 -1.34 1.91
C ASP A 135 14.78 -2.54 1.63
N MET A 136 15.23 -3.22 2.70
CA MET A 136 16.12 -4.40 2.60
C MET A 136 15.42 -5.63 2.04
N ILE A 137 14.09 -5.70 2.16
CA ILE A 137 13.27 -6.84 1.74
C ILE A 137 13.00 -6.81 0.22
N SER A 138 13.07 -5.64 -0.42
CA SER A 138 12.86 -5.50 -1.86
C SER A 138 14.12 -5.76 -2.72
N LEU A 139 15.24 -6.15 -2.09
CA LEU A 139 16.57 -6.25 -2.71
C LEU A 139 17.00 -7.68 -3.12
N GLU A 140 16.08 -8.64 -3.11
CA GLU A 140 16.28 -9.98 -3.70
C GLU A 140 15.35 -10.23 -4.90
#